data_AF-A0A7X5DR53-F1
#
_entry.id   AF-A0A7X5DR53-F1
#
_cell.length_a   1.000
_cell.length_b   1.000
_cell.length_c   1.000
_cell.angle_alpha   90.00
_cell.angle_beta   90.00
_cell.angle_gamma   90.00
#
_symmetry.space_group_name_H-M   'P 1'
#
loop_
_entity.id
_entity.type
_entity.pdbx_description
1 polymer ?
#
loop_
_entity_poly.entity_id
_entity_poly.type
_entity_poly.pdbx_seq_one_letter_code
_entity_poly.pdbx_strand_id
1 'polypeptide(L)'
;MGKFDVDKKYTEGCSVSWHSLYMDLVYEFENSHPGKFIDEDTIRDKFTNKDGSGLVDKLKSVLGFDICGIAGTDVAERFDMFKILKLLYYIEKYGDPKSKAVSDDYRIQITDILAKPRLSNISSEYTPHSVYGECFGELYSNIRKMASDAEEREHRLEQINGYWEYITDKVFDYVINDRSLEQPEEALKELERINRFLREKVLDKLKNHDVIHLSQPEKVMPAFFNLLACHRLLCNEHDRIRINYEICLTPSPDAEYVEHFKKYEKCEAKWEFLSLIGERLQDKNKDPGAELVLYFIAYGKNIDDDDIKHYLYAVDKSKIVASWIEKYKGADFSKGIPLDMLVIIMQELIDNKKNGDKISNDYFGYNNKYRSLMTAVKNPEKADAVVLQAWIKKLENRTAINFGAFDLIQKKREIETTIYGIKSIIYSYRNLDDLEFVNSAICHFAARTIMSRDLAMSIGYRFAEKVVYNLKGKAKRMINFHMWPEGVNVLDMFREFLVDRRDIEDCIAEEIARQINEFYEKDDDVIGRGMRVDFEVYVSEKYCRDFLLIYFVDKSTDTLTYQQFYEVCPDADAERMKSLGLEQFVKTE
;
A
#
# COMPACT_ATOMS: atom_id res chain seq x y z
N MET A 1 42.36 0.86 -1.91
CA MET A 1 41.30 0.70 -0.90
C MET A 1 41.40 1.91 0.00
N GLY A 2 40.37 2.74 -0.03
CA GLY A 2 40.34 3.95 0.76
C GLY A 2 39.84 3.68 2.18
N LYS A 3 40.04 4.70 2.99
CA LYS A 3 39.76 4.71 4.42
C LYS A 3 38.28 4.57 4.74
N PHE A 4 37.43 5.21 3.95
CA PHE A 4 35.98 5.22 4.14
C PHE A 4 35.25 4.28 3.18
N ASP A 5 35.92 3.23 2.68
CA ASP A 5 35.23 2.19 1.90
C ASP A 5 34.13 1.54 2.76
N VAL A 6 33.01 1.17 2.13
CA VAL A 6 31.80 0.72 2.84
C VAL A 6 32.05 -0.49 3.74
N ASP A 7 33.00 -1.36 3.39
CA ASP A 7 33.37 -2.56 4.15
C ASP A 7 34.27 -2.29 5.36
N LYS A 8 34.77 -1.06 5.53
CA LYS A 8 35.67 -0.71 6.63
C LYS A 8 34.92 -0.52 7.94
N LYS A 9 35.58 -0.93 9.02
CA LYS A 9 35.15 -0.71 10.40
C LYS A 9 35.97 0.41 11.02
N TYR A 10 35.33 1.17 11.89
CA TYR A 10 36.03 2.15 12.71
C TYR A 10 37.07 1.44 13.60
N THR A 11 38.24 2.05 13.72
CA THR A 11 39.31 1.63 14.62
C THR A 11 39.74 2.83 15.45
N GLU A 12 39.95 2.62 16.74
CA GLU A 12 40.34 3.69 17.67
C GLU A 12 41.68 4.30 17.24
N GLY A 13 41.78 5.63 17.23
CA GLY A 13 42.93 6.37 16.69
C GLY A 13 42.87 6.69 15.18
N CYS A 14 41.86 6.19 14.47
CA CYS A 14 41.57 6.61 13.09
C CYS A 14 41.11 8.07 13.06
N SER A 15 41.76 8.93 12.25
CA SER A 15 41.34 10.33 12.12
C SER A 15 40.00 10.44 11.38
N VAL A 16 38.97 11.00 12.00
CA VAL A 16 37.64 11.15 11.36
C VAL A 16 37.30 12.63 11.24
N SER A 17 37.58 13.20 10.07
CA SER A 17 37.29 14.60 9.75
C SER A 17 36.91 14.77 8.27
N TRP A 18 36.25 15.87 7.95
CA TRP A 18 35.94 16.23 6.56
C TRP A 18 37.19 16.26 5.68
N HIS A 19 38.26 16.89 6.18
CA HIS A 19 39.57 16.89 5.53
C HIS A 19 40.06 15.46 5.24
N SER A 20 39.91 14.53 6.18
CA SER A 20 40.33 13.14 5.96
C SER A 20 39.52 12.43 4.87
N LEU A 21 38.22 12.72 4.73
CA LEU A 21 37.40 12.20 3.62
C LEU A 21 37.84 12.79 2.29
N TYR A 22 38.08 14.11 2.24
CA TYR A 22 38.48 14.78 1.01
C TYR A 22 39.83 14.26 0.51
N MET A 23 40.80 14.12 1.41
CA MET A 23 42.11 13.55 1.07
C MET A 23 42.00 12.09 0.62
N ASP A 24 41.16 11.28 1.25
CA ASP A 24 40.90 9.89 0.80
C ASP A 24 40.42 9.85 -0.66
N LEU A 25 39.49 10.76 -1.03
CA LEU A 25 38.97 10.89 -2.39
C LEU A 25 39.98 11.46 -3.40
N VAL A 26 40.78 12.46 -2.98
CA VAL A 26 41.88 13.01 -3.81
C VAL A 26 42.87 11.89 -4.16
N TYR A 27 43.31 11.13 -3.16
CA TYR A 27 44.24 10.03 -3.39
C TYR A 27 43.66 8.94 -4.28
N GLU A 28 42.38 8.59 -4.13
CA GLU A 28 41.74 7.60 -5.01
C GLU A 28 41.59 8.11 -6.45
N PHE A 29 41.28 9.39 -6.63
CA PHE A 29 41.24 10.03 -7.95
C PHE A 29 42.62 9.98 -8.63
N GLU A 30 43.68 10.42 -7.93
CA GLU A 30 45.04 10.44 -8.48
C GLU A 30 45.56 9.05 -8.81
N ASN A 31 45.24 8.05 -7.98
CA ASN A 31 45.61 6.66 -8.22
C ASN A 31 44.87 6.05 -9.42
N SER A 32 43.60 6.39 -9.61
CA SER A 32 42.81 5.91 -10.76
C SER A 32 43.11 6.66 -12.06
N HIS A 33 43.69 7.87 -11.97
CA HIS A 33 44.03 8.73 -13.10
C HIS A 33 45.47 9.25 -13.02
N PRO A 34 46.48 8.39 -13.27
CA PRO A 34 47.88 8.79 -13.19
C PRO A 34 48.18 10.06 -14.02
N GLY A 35 48.73 11.08 -13.36
CA GLY A 35 49.08 12.36 -13.99
C GLY A 35 47.95 13.40 -14.05
N LYS A 36 46.75 13.08 -13.56
CA LYS A 36 45.68 14.07 -13.29
C LYS A 36 45.64 14.38 -11.79
N PHE A 37 45.40 15.65 -11.48
CA PHE A 37 45.29 16.15 -10.10
C PHE A 37 43.91 16.78 -9.89
N ILE A 38 43.38 16.62 -8.69
CA ILE A 38 42.16 17.28 -8.24
C ILE A 38 42.44 17.90 -6.88
N ASP A 39 42.07 19.16 -6.69
CA ASP A 39 42.30 19.85 -5.43
C ASP A 39 41.19 19.56 -4.40
N GLU A 40 41.52 19.76 -3.13
CA GLU A 40 40.60 19.53 -2.01
C GLU A 40 39.34 20.41 -2.08
N ASP A 41 39.47 21.66 -2.55
CA ASP A 41 38.33 22.60 -2.63
C ASP A 41 37.31 22.09 -3.65
N THR A 42 37.78 21.60 -4.80
CA THR A 42 36.93 20.97 -5.82
C THR A 42 36.16 19.76 -5.29
N ILE A 43 36.79 18.93 -4.44
CA ILE A 43 36.12 17.80 -3.79
C ILE A 43 35.11 18.29 -2.74
N ARG A 44 35.49 19.27 -1.90
CA ARG A 44 34.62 19.84 -0.87
C ARG A 44 33.32 20.37 -1.44
N ASP A 45 33.38 21.09 -2.57
CA ASP A 45 32.22 21.67 -3.24
C ASP A 45 31.22 20.61 -3.76
N LYS A 46 31.63 19.33 -3.84
CA LYS A 46 30.71 18.22 -4.17
C LYS A 46 29.85 17.78 -2.99
N PHE A 47 30.26 18.08 -1.76
CA PHE A 47 29.53 17.71 -0.54
C PHE A 47 28.66 18.85 -0.03
N THR A 48 29.18 20.07 -0.01
CA THR A 48 28.44 21.27 0.45
C THR A 48 28.81 22.45 -0.43
N ASN A 49 27.83 23.19 -0.95
CA ASN A 49 28.11 24.39 -1.75
C ASN A 49 27.01 25.46 -1.64
N LYS A 50 27.31 26.68 -2.11
CA LYS A 50 26.39 27.83 -2.01
C LYS A 50 25.09 27.64 -2.78
N ASP A 51 25.11 26.80 -3.82
CA ASP A 51 23.96 26.51 -4.67
C ASP A 51 23.07 25.41 -4.10
N GLY A 52 23.44 24.81 -2.97
CA GLY A 52 22.71 23.71 -2.33
C GLY A 52 22.71 22.41 -3.14
N SER A 53 23.60 22.26 -4.12
CA SER A 53 23.71 21.08 -4.99
C SER A 53 24.70 20.03 -4.49
N GLY A 54 25.34 20.29 -3.34
CA GLY A 54 26.22 19.36 -2.65
C GLY A 54 25.46 18.14 -2.13
N LEU A 55 26.13 17.00 -1.98
CA LEU A 55 25.50 15.78 -1.48
C LEU A 55 24.83 15.94 -0.11
N VAL A 56 25.49 16.62 0.83
CA VAL A 56 24.94 16.87 2.17
C VAL A 56 23.73 17.78 2.07
N ASP A 57 23.83 18.84 1.26
CA ASP A 57 22.75 19.79 1.02
C ASP A 57 21.51 19.09 0.42
N LYS A 58 21.71 18.22 -0.58
CA LYS A 58 20.63 17.46 -1.22
C LYS A 58 20.03 16.39 -0.32
N LEU A 59 20.85 15.66 0.44
CA LEU A 59 20.35 14.70 1.44
C LEU A 59 19.39 15.41 2.39
N LYS A 60 19.76 16.59 2.90
CA LYS A 60 18.92 17.36 3.83
C LYS A 60 17.73 18.03 3.16
N SER A 61 17.90 18.70 2.03
CA SER A 61 16.83 19.52 1.42
C SER A 61 15.86 18.73 0.55
N VAL A 62 16.35 17.72 -0.17
CA VAL A 62 15.55 16.95 -1.14
C VAL A 62 14.99 15.68 -0.49
N LEU A 63 15.80 14.97 0.28
CA LEU A 63 15.38 13.74 0.96
C LEU A 63 14.94 13.97 2.40
N GLY A 64 15.16 15.18 2.95
CA GLY A 64 14.92 15.50 4.35
C GLY A 64 15.91 14.85 5.32
N PHE A 65 16.93 14.14 4.84
CA PHE A 65 17.86 13.30 5.60
C PHE A 65 19.07 14.08 6.10
N ASP A 66 19.00 14.59 7.33
CA ASP A 66 20.09 15.33 7.98
C ASP A 66 21.17 14.39 8.52
N ILE A 67 22.00 13.85 7.62
CA ILE A 67 23.05 12.87 7.99
C ILE A 67 24.06 13.43 9.00
N CYS A 68 24.35 14.74 8.96
CA CYS A 68 25.24 15.39 9.90
C CYS A 68 24.60 15.52 11.28
N GLY A 69 23.30 15.85 11.34
CA GLY A 69 22.52 15.87 12.58
C GLY A 69 22.44 14.49 13.24
N ILE A 70 22.26 13.43 12.44
CA ILE A 70 22.22 12.05 12.93
C ILE A 70 23.59 11.62 13.49
N ALA A 71 24.68 11.91 12.77
CA ALA A 71 26.03 11.55 13.21
C ALA A 71 26.48 12.32 14.47
N GLY A 72 26.05 13.59 14.59
CA GLY A 72 26.39 14.46 15.70
C GLY A 72 27.90 14.55 15.95
N THR A 73 28.30 14.40 17.21
CA THR A 73 29.71 14.44 17.64
C THR A 73 30.35 13.06 17.82
N ASP A 74 29.59 11.98 17.62
CA ASP A 74 30.11 10.61 17.79
C ASP A 74 31.07 10.26 16.64
N VAL A 75 32.29 9.85 17.00
CA VAL A 75 33.37 9.60 16.02
C VAL A 75 33.08 8.36 15.15
N ALA A 76 32.47 7.33 15.73
CA ALA A 76 32.11 6.12 15.00
C ALA A 76 30.93 6.39 14.04
N GLU A 77 29.91 7.13 14.47
CA GLU A 77 28.80 7.52 13.60
C GLU A 77 29.25 8.48 12.49
N ARG A 78 30.19 9.39 12.78
CA ARG A 78 30.81 10.23 11.74
C ARG A 78 31.62 9.41 10.72
N PHE A 79 32.23 8.31 11.15
CA PHE A 79 32.91 7.39 10.25
C PHE A 79 31.92 6.71 9.30
N ASP A 80 30.78 6.24 9.81
CA ASP A 80 29.70 5.66 9.00
C ASP A 80 29.02 6.68 8.07
N MET A 81 28.85 7.93 8.53
CA MET A 81 28.44 9.05 7.68
C MET A 81 29.38 9.22 6.49
N PHE A 82 30.69 9.24 6.71
CA PHE A 82 31.65 9.39 5.62
C PHE A 82 31.67 8.20 4.66
N LYS A 83 31.40 6.97 5.14
CA LYS A 83 31.23 5.80 4.27
C LYS A 83 30.04 5.97 3.32
N ILE A 84 28.89 6.41 3.82
CA ILE A 84 27.70 6.68 2.98
C ILE A 84 27.98 7.82 2.01
N LEU A 85 28.56 8.92 2.47
CA LEU A 85 28.86 10.07 1.62
C LEU A 85 29.86 9.72 0.51
N LYS A 86 30.87 8.88 0.81
CA LYS A 86 31.81 8.37 -0.18
C LYS A 86 31.12 7.50 -1.24
N LEU A 87 30.23 6.59 -0.82
CA LEU A 87 29.43 5.80 -1.77
C LEU A 87 28.59 6.69 -2.70
N LEU A 88 27.88 7.67 -2.14
CA LEU A 88 27.05 8.59 -2.91
C LEU A 88 27.89 9.49 -3.83
N TYR A 89 29.09 9.88 -3.41
CA TYR A 89 30.05 10.59 -4.26
C TYR A 89 30.40 9.79 -5.51
N TYR A 90 30.70 8.50 -5.35
CA TYR A 90 31.00 7.62 -6.47
C TYR A 90 29.81 7.37 -7.39
N ILE A 91 28.58 7.55 -6.93
CA ILE A 91 27.39 7.43 -7.78
C ILE A 91 27.11 8.77 -8.50
N GLU A 92 26.98 9.87 -7.77
CA GLU A 92 26.49 11.14 -8.36
C GLU A 92 27.57 12.05 -8.92
N LYS A 93 28.75 12.04 -8.30
CA LYS A 93 29.78 13.05 -8.52
C LYS A 93 30.98 12.49 -9.26
N TYR A 94 31.11 11.16 -9.32
CA TYR A 94 32.20 10.48 -10.00
C TYR A 94 31.78 9.22 -10.78
N GLY A 95 30.49 8.90 -10.80
CA GLY A 95 29.97 7.67 -11.42
C GLY A 95 29.85 7.75 -12.94
N ASP A 96 29.51 6.60 -13.53
CA ASP A 96 29.30 6.45 -14.96
C ASP A 96 28.19 7.39 -15.50
N PRO A 97 28.31 7.86 -16.75
CA PRO A 97 27.23 8.60 -17.39
C PRO A 97 26.00 7.70 -17.59
N LYS A 98 24.81 8.31 -17.44
CA LYS A 98 23.48 7.70 -17.53
C LYS A 98 23.22 6.92 -18.82
N SER A 99 23.97 7.19 -19.90
CA SER A 99 23.95 6.39 -21.12
C SER A 99 25.35 6.22 -21.70
N LYS A 100 25.68 5.01 -22.17
CA LYS A 100 26.93 4.73 -22.91
C LYS A 100 26.92 5.32 -24.35
N ALA A 101 25.83 5.95 -24.77
CA ALA A 101 25.56 6.26 -26.18
C ALA A 101 25.71 7.74 -26.57
N VAL A 102 25.95 8.68 -25.65
CA VAL A 102 26.17 10.09 -26.00
C VAL A 102 27.18 10.71 -25.03
N SER A 103 28.06 11.54 -25.59
CA SER A 103 29.17 12.28 -24.97
C SER A 103 28.76 13.36 -23.95
N ASP A 104 27.59 13.27 -23.33
CA ASP A 104 27.12 14.25 -22.36
C ASP A 104 27.26 13.68 -20.93
N ASP A 105 27.95 14.43 -20.06
CA ASP A 105 28.28 14.16 -18.65
C ASP A 105 27.07 14.01 -17.68
N TYR A 106 25.96 13.40 -18.11
CA TYR A 106 24.79 13.20 -17.24
C TYR A 106 25.01 12.03 -16.29
N ARG A 107 25.61 12.27 -15.13
CA ARG A 107 25.76 11.27 -14.06
C ARG A 107 24.43 10.89 -13.43
N ILE A 108 24.37 9.71 -12.80
CA ILE A 108 23.19 9.25 -12.06
C ILE A 108 23.00 10.11 -10.81
N GLN A 109 21.91 10.86 -10.73
CA GLN A 109 21.58 11.69 -9.56
C GLN A 109 20.74 10.90 -8.55
N ILE A 110 21.36 9.96 -7.83
CA ILE A 110 20.69 9.01 -6.95
C ILE A 110 19.84 9.66 -5.86
N THR A 111 20.22 10.79 -5.28
CA THR A 111 19.41 11.50 -4.28
C THR A 111 18.12 12.04 -4.88
N ASP A 112 18.15 12.51 -6.14
CA ASP A 112 16.95 13.00 -6.83
C ASP A 112 16.06 11.84 -7.28
N ILE A 113 16.67 10.71 -7.66
CA ILE A 113 15.98 9.45 -7.93
C ILE A 113 15.28 8.94 -6.66
N LEU A 114 15.97 8.94 -5.52
CA LEU A 114 15.42 8.52 -4.23
C LEU A 114 14.26 9.41 -3.77
N ALA A 115 14.30 10.69 -4.11
CA ALA A 115 13.23 11.65 -3.79
C ALA A 115 11.98 11.46 -4.65
N LYS A 116 12.08 10.70 -5.74
CA LYS A 116 10.98 10.41 -6.66
C LYS A 116 10.81 8.90 -6.81
N PRO A 117 10.19 8.20 -5.84
CA PRO A 117 9.98 6.76 -5.91
C PRO A 117 9.17 6.36 -7.16
N ARG A 118 9.72 5.46 -7.96
CA ARG A 118 9.12 4.91 -9.19
C ARG A 118 9.56 3.48 -9.38
N LEU A 119 8.73 2.64 -9.99
CA LEU A 119 9.12 1.27 -10.32
C LEU A 119 10.34 1.21 -11.24
N SER A 120 10.62 2.26 -12.01
CA SER A 120 11.87 2.39 -12.79
C SER A 120 13.14 2.51 -11.94
N ASN A 121 13.02 2.72 -10.63
CA ASN A 121 14.15 2.84 -9.71
C ASN A 121 14.61 1.49 -9.18
N ILE A 122 13.77 0.46 -9.22
CA ILE A 122 14.00 -0.85 -8.59
C ILE A 122 13.76 -1.98 -9.60
N SER A 123 14.38 -3.13 -9.38
CA SER A 123 13.90 -4.37 -10.01
C SER A 123 12.60 -4.80 -9.33
N SER A 124 11.61 -5.24 -10.11
CA SER A 124 10.27 -5.56 -9.60
C SER A 124 9.84 -6.96 -10.00
N GLU A 125 8.80 -7.47 -9.33
CA GLU A 125 8.15 -8.73 -9.71
C GLU A 125 7.56 -8.68 -11.12
N TYR A 126 7.19 -7.51 -11.62
CA TYR A 126 6.62 -7.35 -12.97
C TYR A 126 7.66 -7.67 -14.04
N THR A 127 8.86 -7.12 -13.92
CA THR A 127 9.92 -7.23 -14.93
C THR A 127 11.32 -7.07 -14.29
N PRO A 128 12.33 -7.81 -14.79
CA PRO A 128 13.71 -7.56 -14.42
C PRO A 128 14.25 -6.24 -15.02
N HIS A 129 13.59 -5.70 -16.06
CA HIS A 129 14.02 -4.45 -16.69
C HIS A 129 13.70 -3.23 -15.80
N SER A 130 14.74 -2.50 -15.42
CA SER A 130 14.63 -1.28 -14.62
C SER A 130 15.69 -0.27 -15.06
N VAL A 131 15.37 1.03 -14.98
CA VAL A 131 16.28 2.10 -15.44
C VAL A 131 17.40 2.32 -14.44
N TYR A 132 17.07 2.33 -13.14
CA TYR A 132 18.04 2.52 -12.06
C TYR A 132 18.15 1.31 -11.13
N GLY A 133 17.45 0.20 -11.41
CA GLY A 133 17.40 -0.97 -10.53
C GLY A 133 18.75 -1.58 -10.21
N GLU A 134 19.69 -1.61 -11.15
CA GLU A 134 21.06 -2.10 -10.91
C GLU A 134 21.81 -1.18 -9.93
N CYS A 135 21.85 0.13 -10.22
CA CYS A 135 22.50 1.12 -9.36
C CYS A 135 21.88 1.18 -7.96
N PHE A 136 20.55 1.18 -7.86
CA PHE A 136 19.86 1.12 -6.58
C PHE A 136 20.13 -0.21 -5.85
N GLY A 137 20.09 -1.33 -6.56
CA GLY A 137 20.34 -2.66 -5.99
C GLY A 137 21.75 -2.81 -5.42
N GLU A 138 22.75 -2.25 -6.09
CA GLU A 138 24.13 -2.20 -5.58
C GLU A 138 24.25 -1.33 -4.33
N LEU A 139 23.69 -0.11 -4.35
CA LEU A 139 23.67 0.77 -3.18
C LEU A 139 22.97 0.08 -2.00
N TYR A 140 21.80 -0.49 -2.24
CA TYR A 140 21.01 -1.21 -1.24
C TYR A 140 21.81 -2.38 -0.65
N SER A 141 22.41 -3.23 -1.50
CA SER A 141 23.22 -4.38 -1.07
C SER A 141 24.43 -3.97 -0.23
N ASN A 142 25.12 -2.90 -0.63
CA ASN A 142 26.29 -2.39 0.10
C ASN A 142 25.92 -1.88 1.49
N ILE A 143 24.83 -1.13 1.61
CA ILE A 143 24.33 -0.66 2.91
C ILE A 143 23.78 -1.80 3.76
N ARG A 144 23.01 -2.72 3.16
CA ARG A 144 22.44 -3.91 3.84
C ARG A 144 23.51 -4.74 4.54
N LYS A 145 24.67 -4.94 3.91
CA LYS A 145 25.80 -5.69 4.50
C LYS A 145 26.38 -5.02 5.75
N MET A 146 26.18 -3.72 5.92
CA MET A 146 26.74 -2.93 7.02
C MET A 146 25.78 -2.71 8.17
N ALA A 147 24.47 -2.77 7.94
CA ALA A 147 23.48 -2.78 9.00
C ALA A 147 23.39 -4.17 9.62
N SER A 148 23.77 -4.30 10.91
CA SER A 148 23.83 -5.60 11.60
C SER A 148 22.49 -6.30 11.75
N ASP A 149 21.40 -5.54 11.74
CA ASP A 149 20.02 -5.96 11.92
C ASP A 149 19.20 -5.82 10.61
N ALA A 150 19.85 -5.69 9.46
CA ALA A 150 19.18 -5.44 8.18
C ALA A 150 18.08 -6.45 7.84
N GLU A 151 18.33 -7.75 8.10
CA GLU A 151 17.36 -8.83 7.85
C GLU A 151 16.11 -8.69 8.71
N GLU A 152 16.28 -8.35 10.00
CA GLU A 152 15.17 -8.12 10.91
C GLU A 152 14.35 -6.90 10.48
N ARG A 153 15.03 -5.82 10.07
CA ARG A 153 14.39 -4.59 9.56
C ARG A 153 13.59 -4.84 8.29
N GLU A 154 14.16 -5.59 7.34
CA GLU A 154 13.46 -6.00 6.11
C GLU A 154 12.21 -6.79 6.45
N HIS A 155 12.33 -7.78 7.32
CA HIS A 155 11.22 -8.62 7.73
C HIS A 155 10.09 -7.80 8.37
N ARG A 156 10.43 -6.90 9.29
CA ARG A 156 9.48 -5.98 9.95
C ARG A 156 8.75 -5.09 8.93
N LEU A 157 9.47 -4.45 8.01
CA LEU A 157 8.88 -3.62 6.97
C LEU A 157 8.01 -4.42 5.98
N GLU A 158 8.43 -5.63 5.62
CA GLU A 158 7.65 -6.52 4.74
C GLU A 158 6.37 -7.02 5.41
N GLN A 159 6.38 -7.29 6.73
CA GLN A 159 5.18 -7.62 7.50
C GLN A 159 4.17 -6.45 7.49
N ILE A 160 4.66 -5.23 7.74
CA ILE A 160 3.84 -4.01 7.69
C ILE A 160 3.22 -3.86 6.30
N ASN A 161 4.04 -3.94 5.25
CA ASN A 161 3.55 -3.80 3.89
C ASN A 161 2.55 -4.90 3.51
N GLY A 162 2.84 -6.15 3.85
CA GLY A 162 1.97 -7.29 3.58
C GLY A 162 0.59 -7.17 4.24
N TYR A 163 0.52 -6.65 5.47
CA TYR A 163 -0.75 -6.40 6.13
C TYR A 163 -1.55 -5.26 5.46
N TRP A 164 -0.87 -4.19 5.02
CA TRP A 164 -1.51 -3.14 4.22
C TRP A 164 -2.05 -3.65 2.88
N GLU A 165 -1.30 -4.50 2.17
CA GLU A 165 -1.77 -5.13 0.94
C GLU A 165 -3.00 -6.00 1.22
N TYR A 166 -2.96 -6.81 2.28
CA TYR A 166 -4.08 -7.64 2.70
C TYR A 166 -5.36 -6.83 2.94
N ILE A 167 -5.31 -5.76 3.73
CA ILE A 167 -6.51 -4.95 4.00
C ILE A 167 -6.98 -4.18 2.76
N THR A 168 -6.06 -3.78 1.88
CA THR A 168 -6.39 -3.11 0.61
C THR A 168 -7.11 -4.07 -0.33
N ASP A 169 -6.66 -5.32 -0.40
CA ASP A 169 -7.30 -6.37 -1.19
C ASP A 169 -8.69 -6.70 -0.66
N LYS A 170 -8.90 -6.63 0.66
CA LYS A 170 -10.25 -6.79 1.26
C LYS A 170 -11.26 -5.74 0.84
N VAL A 171 -10.83 -4.58 0.33
CA VAL A 171 -11.76 -3.61 -0.28
C VAL A 171 -12.37 -4.15 -1.58
N PHE A 172 -11.67 -5.04 -2.29
CA PHE A 172 -12.16 -5.63 -3.54
C PHE A 172 -13.32 -6.60 -3.33
N ASP A 173 -13.45 -7.18 -2.13
CA ASP A 173 -14.60 -8.01 -1.74
C ASP A 173 -15.92 -7.22 -1.88
N TYR A 174 -15.89 -5.90 -1.67
CA TYR A 174 -17.07 -5.03 -1.88
C TYR A 174 -17.38 -4.76 -3.35
N VAL A 175 -16.53 -5.17 -4.29
CA VAL A 175 -16.71 -4.94 -5.72
C VAL A 175 -17.21 -6.18 -6.44
N ILE A 176 -16.63 -7.34 -6.15
CA ILE A 176 -16.80 -8.54 -6.99
C ILE A 176 -17.52 -9.71 -6.31
N ASN A 177 -17.69 -9.72 -4.99
CA ASN A 177 -18.38 -10.84 -4.33
C ASN A 177 -19.86 -10.87 -4.71
N ASP A 178 -20.45 -12.07 -4.71
CA ASP A 178 -21.86 -12.32 -5.08
C ASP A 178 -22.82 -11.31 -4.43
N ARG A 179 -22.69 -11.11 -3.12
CA ARG A 179 -23.54 -10.16 -2.37
C ARG A 179 -23.41 -8.73 -2.88
N SER A 180 -22.20 -8.28 -3.21
CA SER A 180 -21.97 -6.94 -3.76
C SER A 180 -22.55 -6.79 -5.17
N LEU A 181 -22.48 -7.85 -5.97
CA LEU A 181 -23.06 -7.87 -7.32
C LEU A 181 -24.59 -7.96 -7.30
N GLU A 182 -25.17 -8.57 -6.26
CA GLU A 182 -26.62 -8.62 -6.03
C GLU A 182 -27.17 -7.32 -5.42
N GLN A 183 -26.39 -6.64 -4.57
CA GLN A 183 -26.78 -5.42 -3.84
C GLN A 183 -25.75 -4.29 -4.04
N PRO A 184 -25.53 -3.82 -5.28
CA PRO A 184 -24.47 -2.85 -5.58
C PRO A 184 -24.67 -1.51 -4.88
N GLU A 185 -25.92 -1.06 -4.66
CA GLU A 185 -26.18 0.20 -3.96
C GLU A 185 -25.72 0.16 -2.50
N GLU A 186 -25.93 -0.96 -1.80
CA GLU A 186 -25.50 -1.11 -0.40
C GLU A 186 -23.98 -1.27 -0.31
N ALA A 187 -23.37 -2.01 -1.24
CA ALA A 187 -21.92 -2.12 -1.34
C ALA A 187 -21.26 -0.75 -1.61
N LEU A 188 -21.87 0.08 -2.46
CA LEU A 188 -21.40 1.43 -2.75
C LEU A 188 -21.46 2.34 -1.51
N LYS A 189 -22.55 2.28 -0.73
CA LYS A 189 -22.66 3.03 0.54
C LYS A 189 -21.56 2.66 1.53
N GLU A 190 -21.21 1.37 1.62
CA GLU A 190 -20.10 0.92 2.46
C GLU A 190 -18.75 1.41 1.94
N LEU A 191 -18.50 1.36 0.63
CA LEU A 191 -17.29 1.91 0.01
C LEU A 191 -17.18 3.43 0.23
N GLU A 192 -18.28 4.17 0.09
CA GLU A 192 -18.33 5.61 0.38
C GLU A 192 -18.02 5.91 1.84
N ARG A 193 -18.60 5.16 2.77
CA ARG A 193 -18.29 5.28 4.20
C ARG A 193 -16.80 5.03 4.47
N ILE A 194 -16.25 3.96 3.91
CA ILE A 194 -14.83 3.59 4.07
C ILE A 194 -13.95 4.72 3.54
N ASN A 195 -14.19 5.17 2.31
CA ASN A 195 -13.39 6.23 1.69
C ASN A 195 -13.47 7.53 2.50
N ARG A 196 -14.68 7.94 2.91
CA ARG A 196 -14.88 9.15 3.71
C ARG A 196 -14.11 9.10 5.02
N PHE A 197 -14.18 7.98 5.74
CA PHE A 197 -13.45 7.82 7.00
C PHE A 197 -11.93 7.83 6.79
N LEU A 198 -11.41 7.02 5.86
CA LEU A 198 -9.97 6.97 5.57
C LEU A 198 -9.44 8.33 5.11
N ARG A 199 -10.19 9.06 4.29
CA ARG A 199 -9.78 10.38 3.80
C ARG A 199 -9.84 11.42 4.90
N GLU A 200 -11.01 11.64 5.51
CA GLU A 200 -11.26 12.78 6.40
C GLU A 200 -10.76 12.54 7.84
N LYS A 201 -10.81 11.28 8.32
CA LYS A 201 -10.47 10.94 9.72
C LYS A 201 -9.08 10.35 9.88
N VAL A 202 -8.44 9.92 8.79
CA VAL A 202 -7.07 9.37 8.83
C VAL A 202 -6.12 10.22 7.99
N LEU A 203 -6.25 10.23 6.66
CA LEU A 203 -5.30 10.86 5.75
C LEU A 203 -5.19 12.38 5.95
N ASP A 204 -6.31 13.10 6.07
CA ASP A 204 -6.30 14.56 6.21
C ASP A 204 -5.70 14.98 7.57
N LYS A 205 -5.92 14.19 8.64
CA LYS A 205 -5.24 14.38 9.93
C LYS A 205 -3.74 14.12 9.84
N LEU A 206 -3.35 13.08 9.10
CA LEU A 206 -1.95 12.78 8.79
C LEU A 206 -1.29 13.77 7.83
N LYS A 207 -2.01 14.61 7.08
CA LYS A 207 -1.35 15.62 6.21
C LYS A 207 -1.00 16.90 6.94
N ASN A 208 -1.66 17.16 8.06
CA ASN A 208 -1.52 18.39 8.82
C ASN A 208 -0.52 18.28 9.98
N HIS A 209 0.45 17.37 9.89
CA HIS A 209 1.46 17.16 10.93
C HIS A 209 2.84 17.59 10.45
N ASP A 210 3.56 18.32 11.30
CA ASP A 210 5.01 18.40 11.26
C ASP A 210 5.55 17.34 12.22
N VAL A 211 6.48 16.48 11.78
CA VAL A 211 7.16 15.58 12.71
C VAL A 211 7.96 16.45 13.68
N ILE A 212 7.51 16.52 14.94
CA ILE A 212 8.07 17.46 15.92
C ILE A 212 9.38 16.91 16.47
N HIS A 213 9.39 15.66 16.94
CA HIS A 213 10.59 14.97 17.45
C HIS A 213 10.50 13.45 17.24
N LEU A 214 11.58 12.83 16.74
CA LEU A 214 11.72 11.37 16.72
C LEU A 214 11.97 10.85 18.14
N SER A 215 11.38 9.70 18.50
CA SER A 215 11.43 9.16 19.88
C SER A 215 12.83 8.76 20.30
N GLN A 216 13.60 8.21 19.35
CA GLN A 216 15.00 7.85 19.52
C GLN A 216 15.78 8.17 18.24
N PRO A 217 16.89 8.91 18.31
CA PRO A 217 17.74 9.11 17.14
C PRO A 217 18.37 7.77 16.73
N GLU A 218 18.05 7.31 15.52
CA GLU A 218 18.74 6.16 14.94
C GLU A 218 20.18 6.48 14.60
N LYS A 219 21.01 5.45 14.54
CA LYS A 219 22.38 5.54 14.03
C LYS A 219 22.39 5.81 12.53
N VAL A 220 23.51 6.33 12.02
CA VAL A 220 23.63 6.79 10.63
C VAL A 220 23.38 5.66 9.62
N MET A 221 24.00 4.49 9.82
CA MET A 221 23.89 3.36 8.89
C MET A 221 22.48 2.74 8.89
N PRO A 222 21.87 2.40 10.04
CA PRO A 222 20.48 1.92 10.08
C PRO A 222 19.45 2.92 9.54
N ALA A 223 19.59 4.22 9.84
CA ALA A 223 18.66 5.24 9.33
C ALA A 223 18.71 5.35 7.81
N PHE A 224 19.91 5.29 7.22
CA PHE A 224 20.05 5.30 5.77
C PHE A 224 19.55 4.01 5.13
N PHE A 225 19.74 2.86 5.79
CA PHE A 225 19.16 1.59 5.36
C PHE A 225 17.63 1.65 5.31
N ASN A 226 16.98 2.14 6.37
CA ASN A 226 15.53 2.33 6.40
C ASN A 226 15.04 3.23 5.27
N LEU A 227 15.75 4.33 4.98
CA LEU A 227 15.42 5.23 3.85
C LEU A 227 15.38 4.46 2.53
N LEU A 228 16.37 3.60 2.27
CA LEU A 228 16.42 2.79 1.05
C LEU A 228 15.33 1.70 1.03
N ALA A 229 15.09 1.03 2.15
CA ALA A 229 14.06 0.00 2.27
C ALA A 229 12.64 0.57 2.08
N CYS A 230 12.34 1.71 2.71
CA CYS A 230 11.10 2.45 2.49
C CYS A 230 10.97 2.94 1.04
N HIS A 231 12.05 3.46 0.43
CA HIS A 231 12.04 3.84 -0.98
C HIS A 231 11.62 2.68 -1.90
N ARG A 232 12.17 1.48 -1.66
CA ARG A 232 11.84 0.27 -2.42
C ARG A 232 10.34 -0.04 -2.36
N LEU A 233 9.73 0.03 -1.17
CA LEU A 233 8.30 -0.20 -0.99
C LEU A 233 7.46 0.89 -1.67
N LEU A 234 7.84 2.16 -1.49
CA LEU A 234 7.13 3.33 -2.02
C LEU A 234 7.11 3.43 -3.55
N CYS A 235 8.10 2.86 -4.23
CA CYS A 235 8.16 2.85 -5.70
C CYS A 235 6.89 2.24 -6.33
N ASN A 236 6.36 1.19 -5.71
CA ASN A 236 5.13 0.53 -6.15
C ASN A 236 3.90 1.40 -5.87
N GLU A 237 3.79 1.94 -4.67
CA GLU A 237 2.62 2.72 -4.21
C GLU A 237 2.42 4.00 -5.03
N HIS A 238 3.51 4.73 -5.30
CA HIS A 238 3.43 5.97 -6.07
C HIS A 238 2.96 5.76 -7.52
N ASP A 239 3.45 4.72 -8.18
CA ASP A 239 3.03 4.41 -9.54
C ASP A 239 1.58 3.90 -9.57
N ARG A 240 1.14 3.12 -8.57
CA ARG A 240 -0.27 2.69 -8.44
C ARG A 240 -1.24 3.87 -8.30
N ILE A 241 -0.91 4.86 -7.45
CA ILE A 241 -1.71 6.09 -7.31
C ILE A 241 -1.89 6.76 -8.68
N ARG A 242 -0.79 6.96 -9.41
CA ARG A 242 -0.83 7.64 -10.71
C ARG A 242 -1.64 6.85 -11.73
N ILE A 243 -1.43 5.53 -11.80
CA ILE A 243 -2.16 4.62 -12.67
C ILE A 243 -3.67 4.70 -12.41
N ASN A 244 -4.10 4.73 -11.15
CA ASN A 244 -5.51 4.84 -10.78
C ASN A 244 -6.16 6.15 -11.27
N TYR A 245 -5.40 7.25 -11.38
CA TYR A 245 -5.90 8.50 -11.94
C TYR A 245 -5.87 8.57 -13.48
N GLU A 246 -4.96 7.82 -14.11
CA GLU A 246 -4.72 7.91 -15.56
C GLU A 246 -5.51 6.88 -16.38
N ILE A 247 -5.80 5.72 -15.81
CA ILE A 247 -6.61 4.71 -16.49
C ILE A 247 -8.08 5.11 -16.41
N CYS A 248 -8.63 5.55 -17.55
CA CYS A 248 -10.07 5.76 -17.68
C CYS A 248 -10.82 4.42 -17.58
N LEU A 249 -11.90 4.41 -16.80
CA LEU A 249 -12.91 3.36 -16.89
C LEU A 249 -13.71 3.56 -18.17
N THR A 250 -13.90 2.48 -18.93
CA THR A 250 -14.81 2.51 -20.07
C THR A 250 -16.26 2.41 -19.59
N PRO A 251 -17.24 2.91 -20.36
CA PRO A 251 -18.66 2.77 -20.01
C PRO A 251 -19.07 1.32 -19.74
N SER A 252 -20.04 1.16 -18.83
CA SER A 252 -20.62 -0.16 -18.54
C SER A 252 -21.27 -0.75 -19.78
N PRO A 253 -21.14 -2.07 -20.02
CA PRO A 253 -22.01 -2.75 -20.96
C PRO A 253 -23.47 -2.70 -20.48
N ASP A 254 -24.40 -3.05 -21.38
CA ASP A 254 -25.81 -3.12 -21.04
C ASP A 254 -26.12 -4.26 -20.05
N ALA A 255 -27.26 -4.15 -19.38
CA ALA A 255 -27.66 -5.10 -18.35
C ALA A 255 -27.86 -6.53 -18.90
N GLU A 256 -28.31 -6.66 -20.15
CA GLU A 256 -28.50 -7.96 -20.81
C GLU A 256 -27.15 -8.67 -21.00
N TYR A 257 -26.13 -7.96 -21.49
CA TYR A 257 -24.77 -8.47 -21.58
C TYR A 257 -24.26 -8.96 -20.23
N VAL A 258 -24.42 -8.14 -19.18
CA VAL A 258 -23.93 -8.47 -17.82
C VAL A 258 -24.59 -9.76 -17.31
N GLU A 259 -25.91 -9.89 -17.48
CA GLU A 259 -26.63 -11.09 -17.05
C GLU A 259 -26.17 -12.34 -17.81
N HIS A 260 -25.92 -12.22 -19.11
CA HIS A 260 -25.39 -13.32 -19.91
C HIS A 260 -23.95 -13.67 -19.54
N PHE A 261 -23.08 -12.67 -19.34
CA PHE A 261 -21.67 -12.86 -19.02
C PHE A 261 -21.49 -13.63 -17.70
N LYS A 262 -22.26 -13.25 -16.66
CA LYS A 262 -22.25 -13.93 -15.34
C LYS A 262 -22.54 -15.44 -15.44
N LYS A 263 -23.34 -15.89 -16.41
CA LYS A 263 -23.68 -17.32 -16.59
C LYS A 263 -22.47 -18.18 -16.98
N TYR A 264 -21.39 -17.58 -17.47
CA TYR A 264 -20.21 -18.28 -18.00
C TYR A 264 -18.94 -18.07 -17.16
N GLU A 265 -19.02 -17.44 -15.99
CA GLU A 265 -17.88 -17.22 -15.08
C GLU A 265 -17.12 -18.52 -14.75
N LYS A 266 -17.83 -19.64 -14.60
CA LYS A 266 -17.24 -20.94 -14.24
C LYS A 266 -16.71 -21.74 -15.44
N CYS A 267 -16.75 -21.18 -16.63
CA CYS A 267 -16.28 -21.86 -17.85
C CYS A 267 -14.79 -21.64 -18.06
N GLU A 268 -14.10 -22.67 -18.55
CA GLU A 268 -12.68 -22.60 -18.92
C GLU A 268 -12.54 -22.68 -20.44
N ALA A 269 -11.68 -21.82 -20.99
CA ALA A 269 -11.30 -21.82 -22.40
C ALA A 269 -9.89 -22.41 -22.56
N LYS A 270 -9.79 -23.52 -23.29
CA LYS A 270 -8.48 -24.09 -23.65
C LYS A 270 -7.76 -23.20 -24.66
N TRP A 271 -6.44 -23.25 -24.72
CA TRP A 271 -5.67 -22.38 -25.62
C TRP A 271 -5.90 -22.65 -27.10
N GLU A 272 -6.24 -23.87 -27.49
CA GLU A 272 -6.59 -24.23 -28.87
C GLU A 272 -7.82 -23.46 -29.37
N PHE A 273 -8.65 -22.97 -28.43
CA PHE A 273 -9.83 -22.20 -28.73
C PHE A 273 -9.55 -20.85 -29.40
N LEU A 274 -8.35 -20.27 -29.17
CA LEU A 274 -7.89 -19.07 -29.87
C LEU A 274 -7.84 -19.28 -31.40
N SER A 275 -7.45 -20.48 -31.85
CA SER A 275 -7.44 -20.82 -33.27
C SER A 275 -8.84 -20.85 -33.87
N LEU A 276 -9.82 -21.40 -33.13
CA LEU A 276 -11.22 -21.43 -33.55
C LEU A 276 -11.81 -20.02 -33.67
N ILE A 277 -11.51 -19.13 -32.71
CA ILE A 277 -11.90 -17.71 -32.78
C ILE A 277 -11.29 -17.03 -34.01
N GLY A 278 -9.99 -17.24 -34.26
CA GLY A 278 -9.29 -16.67 -35.40
C GLY A 278 -9.83 -17.12 -36.76
N GLU A 279 -10.17 -18.40 -36.89
CA GLU A 279 -10.83 -18.96 -38.07
C GLU A 279 -12.26 -18.42 -38.26
N ARG A 280 -13.01 -18.26 -37.16
CA ARG A 280 -14.37 -17.72 -37.21
C ARG A 280 -14.41 -16.28 -37.73
N LEU A 281 -13.46 -15.45 -37.29
CA LEU A 281 -13.27 -14.07 -37.75
C LEU A 281 -12.91 -13.95 -39.24
N GLN A 282 -12.52 -15.05 -39.88
CA GLN A 282 -12.20 -15.11 -41.31
C GLN A 282 -13.26 -15.89 -42.10
N ASP A 283 -14.43 -16.14 -41.49
CA ASP A 283 -15.54 -16.94 -42.03
C ASP A 283 -15.13 -18.34 -42.49
N LYS A 284 -14.11 -18.94 -41.83
CA LYS A 284 -13.59 -20.27 -42.16
C LYS A 284 -14.23 -21.40 -41.35
N ASN A 285 -14.90 -21.08 -40.25
CA ASN A 285 -15.61 -22.04 -39.41
C ASN A 285 -16.93 -21.45 -38.87
N LYS A 286 -17.77 -22.30 -38.27
CA LYS A 286 -19.01 -21.92 -37.58
C LYS A 286 -19.08 -22.57 -36.19
N ASP A 287 -17.96 -22.55 -35.47
CA ASP A 287 -17.90 -23.14 -34.13
C ASP A 287 -18.80 -22.34 -33.16
N PRO A 288 -19.83 -22.94 -32.54
CA PRO A 288 -20.76 -22.22 -31.68
C PRO A 288 -20.10 -21.59 -30.46
N GLY A 289 -19.03 -22.21 -29.95
CA GLY A 289 -18.26 -21.66 -28.85
C GLY A 289 -17.51 -20.40 -29.28
N ALA A 290 -16.82 -20.44 -30.43
CA ALA A 290 -16.12 -19.28 -30.96
C ALA A 290 -17.10 -18.11 -31.21
N GLU A 291 -18.31 -18.39 -31.69
CA GLU A 291 -19.38 -17.39 -31.84
C GLU A 291 -19.81 -16.78 -30.51
N LEU A 292 -20.01 -17.60 -29.48
CA LEU A 292 -20.33 -17.14 -28.13
C LEU A 292 -19.23 -16.22 -27.56
N VAL A 293 -17.97 -16.58 -27.75
CA VAL A 293 -16.85 -15.76 -27.25
C VAL A 293 -16.72 -14.45 -28.01
N LEU A 294 -16.90 -14.46 -29.34
CA LEU A 294 -16.95 -13.24 -30.13
C LEU A 294 -18.12 -12.34 -29.72
N TYR A 295 -19.28 -12.91 -29.43
CA TYR A 295 -20.41 -12.17 -28.85
C TYR A 295 -19.99 -11.45 -27.57
N PHE A 296 -19.30 -12.14 -26.65
CA PHE A 296 -18.86 -11.49 -25.41
C PHE A 296 -17.78 -10.44 -25.61
N ILE A 297 -16.80 -10.67 -26.50
CA ILE A 297 -15.74 -9.71 -26.79
C ILE A 297 -16.32 -8.43 -27.43
N ALA A 298 -17.33 -8.57 -28.30
CA ALA A 298 -17.98 -7.47 -28.99
C ALA A 298 -19.11 -6.80 -28.18
N TYR A 299 -19.30 -7.15 -26.91
CA TYR A 299 -20.39 -6.65 -26.07
C TYR A 299 -21.78 -6.88 -26.68
N GLY A 300 -21.98 -8.07 -27.27
CA GLY A 300 -23.22 -8.46 -27.93
C GLY A 300 -23.50 -7.78 -29.28
N LYS A 301 -22.55 -6.98 -29.78
CA LYS A 301 -22.69 -6.26 -31.06
C LYS A 301 -22.05 -7.03 -32.21
N ASN A 302 -22.47 -6.70 -33.43
CA ASN A 302 -21.78 -7.17 -34.63
C ASN A 302 -20.40 -6.53 -34.73
N ILE A 303 -19.45 -7.27 -35.29
CA ILE A 303 -18.09 -6.82 -35.53
C ILE A 303 -18.02 -6.23 -36.94
N ASP A 304 -17.61 -4.97 -37.04
CA ASP A 304 -17.38 -4.33 -38.34
C ASP A 304 -16.16 -4.94 -39.05
N ASP A 305 -16.24 -5.09 -40.38
CA ASP A 305 -15.15 -5.68 -41.18
C ASP A 305 -13.80 -4.96 -40.99
N ASP A 306 -13.84 -3.63 -40.86
CA ASP A 306 -12.66 -2.79 -40.61
C ASP A 306 -11.99 -3.08 -39.27
N ASP A 307 -12.73 -3.64 -38.32
CA ASP A 307 -12.29 -3.96 -36.97
C ASP A 307 -11.73 -5.37 -36.82
N ILE A 308 -12.01 -6.29 -37.75
CA ILE A 308 -11.56 -7.69 -37.70
C ILE A 308 -10.05 -7.79 -37.44
N LYS A 309 -9.25 -6.89 -38.02
CA LYS A 309 -7.79 -6.82 -37.80
C LYS A 309 -7.40 -6.61 -36.33
N HIS A 310 -8.22 -5.91 -35.54
CA HIS A 310 -7.99 -5.68 -34.11
C HIS A 310 -8.30 -6.93 -33.29
N TYR A 311 -9.35 -7.66 -33.65
CA TYR A 311 -9.70 -8.93 -33.02
C TYR A 311 -8.67 -10.01 -33.32
N LEU A 312 -8.22 -10.14 -34.57
CA LEU A 312 -7.14 -11.05 -34.96
C LEU A 312 -5.83 -10.73 -34.21
N TYR A 313 -5.54 -9.44 -34.01
CA TYR A 313 -4.40 -9.03 -33.20
C TYR A 313 -4.56 -9.45 -31.73
N ALA A 314 -5.76 -9.32 -31.15
CA ALA A 314 -6.02 -9.77 -29.79
C ALA A 314 -5.83 -11.30 -29.67
N VAL A 315 -6.35 -12.09 -30.61
CA VAL A 315 -6.15 -13.55 -30.67
C VAL A 315 -4.66 -13.92 -30.61
N ASP A 316 -3.83 -13.24 -31.40
CA ASP A 316 -2.37 -13.48 -31.44
C ASP A 316 -1.66 -13.10 -30.13
N LYS A 317 -2.18 -12.11 -29.39
CA LYS A 317 -1.50 -11.52 -28.23
C LYS A 317 -2.07 -11.92 -26.87
N SER A 318 -3.21 -12.59 -26.81
CA SER A 318 -3.88 -12.97 -25.54
C SER A 318 -2.95 -13.73 -24.59
N LYS A 319 -2.17 -14.70 -25.09
CA LYS A 319 -1.24 -15.50 -24.26
C LYS A 319 -0.15 -14.66 -23.59
N ILE A 320 0.29 -13.57 -24.23
CA ILE A 320 1.31 -12.68 -23.66
C ILE A 320 0.73 -11.93 -22.46
N VAL A 321 -0.50 -11.41 -22.58
CA VAL A 321 -1.15 -10.70 -21.47
C VAL A 321 -1.53 -11.67 -20.36
N ALA A 322 -2.00 -12.88 -20.71
CA ALA A 322 -2.33 -13.92 -19.74
C ALA A 322 -1.14 -14.33 -18.87
N SER A 323 0.07 -14.43 -19.43
CA SER A 323 1.27 -14.78 -18.66
C SER A 323 1.65 -13.71 -17.62
N TRP A 324 1.27 -12.46 -17.84
CA TRP A 324 1.46 -11.40 -16.84
C TRP A 324 0.54 -11.61 -15.63
N ILE A 325 -0.72 -12.00 -15.87
CA ILE A 325 -1.68 -12.32 -14.81
C ILE A 325 -1.24 -13.59 -14.07
N GLU A 326 -0.83 -14.63 -14.82
CA GLU A 326 -0.34 -15.89 -14.27
C GLU A 326 0.79 -15.64 -13.26
N LYS A 327 1.78 -14.84 -13.66
CA LYS A 327 2.90 -14.44 -12.80
C LYS A 327 2.45 -13.61 -11.60
N TYR A 328 1.58 -12.63 -11.80
CA TYR A 328 1.17 -11.69 -10.74
C TYR A 328 0.23 -12.30 -9.70
N LYS A 329 -0.73 -13.14 -10.13
CA LYS A 329 -1.71 -13.77 -9.24
C LYS A 329 -1.28 -15.15 -8.74
N GLY A 330 -0.14 -15.68 -9.21
CA GLY A 330 0.30 -17.03 -8.89
C GLY A 330 -0.68 -18.11 -9.38
N ALA A 331 -1.27 -17.90 -10.56
CA ALA A 331 -2.18 -18.84 -11.20
C ALA A 331 -1.41 -19.81 -12.10
N ASP A 332 -2.09 -20.87 -12.58
CA ASP A 332 -1.58 -21.77 -13.62
C ASP A 332 -2.55 -21.75 -14.79
N PHE A 333 -2.12 -21.16 -15.90
CA PHE A 333 -2.85 -21.11 -17.16
C PHE A 333 -2.19 -21.99 -18.22
N SER A 334 -1.41 -23.01 -17.86
CA SER A 334 -0.70 -23.85 -18.84
C SER A 334 -1.62 -24.62 -19.79
N LYS A 335 -2.82 -25.03 -19.34
CA LYS A 335 -3.78 -25.83 -20.11
C LYS A 335 -4.97 -25.05 -20.66
N GLY A 336 -5.21 -23.86 -20.15
CA GLY A 336 -6.40 -23.06 -20.43
C GLY A 336 -6.48 -21.89 -19.47
N ILE A 337 -7.50 -21.07 -19.65
CA ILE A 337 -7.74 -19.87 -18.86
C ILE A 337 -9.26 -19.75 -18.59
N PRO A 338 -9.69 -19.19 -17.45
CA PRO A 338 -11.09 -18.81 -17.27
C PRO A 338 -11.62 -18.01 -18.45
N LEU A 339 -12.81 -18.38 -18.94
CA LEU A 339 -13.36 -17.84 -20.18
C LEU A 339 -13.61 -16.32 -20.07
N ASP A 340 -14.11 -15.89 -18.92
CA ASP A 340 -14.29 -14.49 -18.57
C ASP A 340 -12.97 -13.71 -18.71
N MET A 341 -11.87 -14.24 -18.18
CA MET A 341 -10.55 -13.63 -18.25
C MET A 341 -10.03 -13.58 -19.69
N LEU A 342 -10.28 -14.60 -20.51
CA LEU A 342 -9.94 -14.58 -21.94
C LEU A 342 -10.67 -13.44 -22.66
N VAL A 343 -11.99 -13.31 -22.44
CA VAL A 343 -12.81 -12.24 -23.01
C VAL A 343 -12.27 -10.87 -22.58
N ILE A 344 -12.00 -10.68 -21.28
CA ILE A 344 -11.48 -9.45 -20.69
C ILE A 344 -10.14 -9.05 -21.32
N ILE A 345 -9.20 -10.00 -21.44
CA ILE A 345 -7.90 -9.76 -22.08
C ILE A 345 -8.09 -9.32 -23.54
N MET A 346 -8.97 -10.00 -24.29
CA MET A 346 -9.20 -9.69 -25.69
C MET A 346 -9.86 -8.32 -25.87
N GLN A 347 -10.85 -7.98 -25.04
CA GLN A 347 -11.47 -6.66 -25.02
C GLN A 347 -10.44 -5.56 -24.77
N GLU A 348 -9.57 -5.73 -23.78
CA GLU A 348 -8.55 -4.73 -23.45
C GLU A 348 -7.47 -4.61 -24.54
N LEU A 349 -7.09 -5.71 -25.19
CA LEU A 349 -6.19 -5.68 -26.35
C LEU A 349 -6.80 -4.92 -27.53
N ILE A 350 -8.09 -5.14 -27.82
CA ILE A 350 -8.82 -4.45 -28.89
C ILE A 350 -8.94 -2.96 -28.58
N ASP A 351 -9.38 -2.61 -27.37
CA ASP A 351 -9.52 -1.23 -26.89
C ASP A 351 -8.20 -0.46 -27.02
N ASN A 352 -7.12 -0.99 -26.45
CA ASN A 352 -5.80 -0.37 -26.51
C ASN A 352 -5.26 -0.25 -27.95
N LYS A 353 -5.56 -1.23 -28.81
CA LYS A 353 -5.12 -1.22 -30.21
C LYS A 353 -5.86 -0.14 -31.02
N LYS A 354 -7.12 0.14 -30.70
CA LYS A 354 -7.93 1.19 -31.34
C LYS A 354 -7.61 2.57 -30.81
N ASN A 355 -7.58 2.72 -29.48
CA ASN A 355 -7.52 4.02 -28.80
C ASN A 355 -6.09 4.48 -28.49
N GLY A 356 -5.13 3.55 -28.42
CA GLY A 356 -3.72 3.87 -28.29
C GLY A 356 -3.33 4.43 -26.93
N ASP A 357 -3.90 3.88 -25.85
CA ASP A 357 -3.72 4.36 -24.49
C ASP A 357 -2.27 4.51 -24.07
N LYS A 358 -2.06 5.53 -23.23
CA LYS A 358 -0.76 5.90 -22.71
C LYS A 358 -0.86 6.20 -21.24
N ILE A 359 0.18 5.83 -20.51
CA ILE A 359 0.36 6.19 -19.11
C ILE A 359 1.59 7.08 -18.98
N SER A 360 1.63 7.90 -17.94
CA SER A 360 2.84 8.63 -17.62
C SER A 360 3.90 7.70 -17.04
N ASN A 361 5.14 7.89 -17.49
CA ASN A 361 6.31 7.23 -16.91
C ASN A 361 7.34 8.31 -16.57
N ASP A 362 7.14 9.06 -15.49
CA ASP A 362 7.87 10.29 -15.19
C ASP A 362 9.06 10.10 -14.24
N TYR A 363 9.79 8.97 -14.34
CA TYR A 363 11.00 8.79 -13.52
C TYR A 363 12.03 9.90 -13.73
N PHE A 364 12.90 10.07 -12.75
CA PHE A 364 13.83 11.18 -12.72
C PHE A 364 14.69 11.27 -14.00
N GLY A 365 14.75 12.46 -14.61
CA GLY A 365 15.49 12.71 -15.85
C GLY A 365 14.95 11.98 -17.08
N TYR A 366 13.69 11.53 -17.10
CA TYR A 366 13.01 11.12 -18.33
C TYR A 366 12.23 12.29 -18.93
N ASN A 367 12.51 12.60 -20.19
CA ASN A 367 11.94 13.78 -20.85
C ASN A 367 10.65 13.48 -21.63
N ASN A 368 10.32 12.20 -21.88
CA ASN A 368 9.10 11.86 -22.60
C ASN A 368 8.00 11.44 -21.63
N LYS A 369 7.04 12.31 -21.37
CA LYS A 369 6.07 12.07 -20.28
C LYS A 369 5.27 10.76 -20.42
N TYR A 370 5.01 10.26 -21.64
CA TYR A 370 4.01 9.22 -21.88
C TYR A 370 4.57 7.96 -22.58
N ARG A 371 4.15 6.79 -22.10
CA ARG A 371 4.45 5.46 -22.68
C ARG A 371 3.17 4.79 -23.14
N SER A 372 3.17 4.24 -24.35
CA SER A 372 2.03 3.47 -24.86
C SER A 372 1.98 2.08 -24.24
N LEU A 373 0.80 1.68 -23.75
CA LEU A 373 0.56 0.35 -23.20
C LEU A 373 0.85 -0.78 -24.20
N MET A 374 0.64 -0.52 -25.49
CA MET A 374 0.94 -1.46 -26.57
C MET A 374 2.42 -1.78 -26.74
N THR A 375 3.32 -0.99 -26.15
CA THR A 375 4.78 -1.25 -26.22
C THR A 375 5.13 -2.55 -25.49
N ALA A 376 4.49 -2.80 -24.34
CA ALA A 376 4.70 -4.02 -23.56
C ALA A 376 4.22 -5.27 -24.30
N VAL A 377 3.09 -5.19 -25.02
CA VAL A 377 2.58 -6.32 -25.81
C VAL A 377 3.50 -6.62 -27.01
N LYS A 378 4.12 -5.60 -27.60
CA LYS A 378 5.04 -5.76 -28.74
C LYS A 378 6.42 -6.28 -28.34
N ASN A 379 6.93 -5.83 -27.19
CA ASN A 379 8.26 -6.17 -26.68
C ASN A 379 8.18 -6.56 -25.19
N PRO A 380 7.58 -7.72 -24.85
CA PRO A 380 7.28 -8.10 -23.47
C PRO A 380 8.52 -8.18 -22.57
N GLU A 381 9.65 -8.65 -23.10
CA GLU A 381 10.92 -8.77 -22.36
C GLU A 381 11.52 -7.42 -21.94
N LYS A 382 11.14 -6.33 -22.62
CA LYS A 382 11.61 -4.95 -22.36
C LYS A 382 10.50 -4.04 -21.85
N ALA A 383 9.37 -4.62 -21.42
CA ALA A 383 8.26 -3.86 -20.91
C ALA A 383 8.67 -3.14 -19.61
N ASP A 384 8.34 -1.85 -19.51
CA ASP A 384 8.49 -1.08 -18.28
C ASP A 384 7.53 -1.63 -17.21
N ALA A 385 7.99 -1.78 -15.97
CA ALA A 385 7.19 -2.31 -14.85
C ALA A 385 5.86 -1.56 -14.66
N VAL A 386 5.89 -0.23 -14.75
CA VAL A 386 4.70 0.63 -14.66
C VAL A 386 3.66 0.32 -15.75
N VAL A 387 4.10 -0.06 -16.95
CA VAL A 387 3.20 -0.41 -18.06
C VAL A 387 2.53 -1.76 -17.79
N LEU A 388 3.28 -2.73 -17.28
CA LEU A 388 2.72 -4.04 -16.89
C LEU A 388 1.72 -3.90 -15.74
N GLN A 389 2.04 -3.06 -14.74
CA GLN A 389 1.13 -2.77 -13.63
C GLN A 389 -0.16 -2.07 -14.13
N ALA A 390 -0.06 -1.14 -15.07
CA ALA A 390 -1.23 -0.51 -15.67
C ALA A 390 -2.11 -1.51 -16.42
N TRP A 391 -1.53 -2.47 -17.15
CA TRP A 391 -2.28 -3.56 -17.77
C TRP A 391 -3.06 -4.39 -16.74
N ILE A 392 -2.41 -4.78 -15.64
CA ILE A 392 -3.08 -5.53 -14.56
C ILE A 392 -4.26 -4.72 -14.00
N LYS A 393 -4.10 -3.42 -13.77
CA LYS A 393 -5.18 -2.55 -13.29
C LYS A 393 -6.30 -2.38 -14.32
N LYS A 394 -6.00 -2.28 -15.61
CA LYS A 394 -7.01 -2.28 -16.68
C LYS A 394 -7.83 -3.56 -16.70
N LEU A 395 -7.19 -4.72 -16.54
CA LEU A 395 -7.87 -6.02 -16.50
C LEU A 395 -8.77 -6.15 -15.27
N GLU A 396 -8.31 -5.74 -14.08
CA GLU A 396 -9.15 -5.69 -12.87
C GLU A 396 -10.37 -4.78 -13.07
N ASN A 397 -10.19 -3.61 -13.70
CA ASN A 397 -11.27 -2.68 -13.99
C ASN A 397 -12.29 -3.30 -14.96
N ARG A 398 -11.81 -3.88 -16.07
CA ARG A 398 -12.66 -4.55 -17.06
C ARG A 398 -13.44 -5.70 -16.45
N THR A 399 -12.82 -6.47 -15.57
CA THR A 399 -13.48 -7.54 -14.83
C THR A 399 -14.70 -6.98 -14.12
N ALA A 400 -14.52 -6.02 -13.21
CA ALA A 400 -15.63 -5.41 -12.49
C ALA A 400 -16.70 -4.82 -13.41
N ILE A 401 -16.30 -4.14 -14.49
CA ILE A 401 -17.22 -3.56 -15.48
C ILE A 401 -18.09 -4.62 -16.17
N ASN A 402 -17.51 -5.73 -16.62
CA ASN A 402 -18.26 -6.81 -17.27
C ASN A 402 -19.23 -7.52 -16.31
N PHE A 403 -18.96 -7.47 -15.01
CA PHE A 403 -19.86 -7.95 -13.96
C PHE A 403 -20.89 -6.90 -13.49
N GLY A 404 -20.91 -5.71 -14.10
CA GLY A 404 -21.85 -4.63 -13.79
C GLY A 404 -21.47 -3.78 -12.57
N ALA A 405 -20.22 -3.85 -12.11
CA ALA A 405 -19.73 -3.21 -10.88
C ALA A 405 -18.94 -1.91 -11.15
N PHE A 406 -19.36 -1.10 -12.13
CA PHE A 406 -18.64 0.12 -12.56
C PHE A 406 -18.44 1.11 -11.40
N ASP A 407 -19.51 1.51 -10.71
CA ASP A 407 -19.43 2.49 -9.62
C ASP A 407 -18.62 1.95 -8.44
N LEU A 408 -18.73 0.64 -8.18
CA LEU A 408 -18.00 -0.04 -7.12
C LEU A 408 -16.49 -0.03 -7.37
N ILE A 409 -16.05 -0.37 -8.59
CA ILE A 409 -14.62 -0.36 -8.92
C ILE A 409 -14.06 1.07 -8.93
N GLN A 410 -14.83 2.03 -9.44
CA GLN A 410 -14.45 3.44 -9.37
C GLN A 410 -14.20 3.85 -7.92
N LYS A 411 -15.14 3.54 -7.02
CA LYS A 411 -14.99 3.91 -5.62
C LYS A 411 -13.84 3.17 -4.93
N LYS A 412 -13.60 1.91 -5.29
CA LYS A 412 -12.45 1.14 -4.82
C LYS A 412 -11.11 1.77 -5.21
N ARG A 413 -10.99 2.34 -6.42
CA ARG A 413 -9.75 3.05 -6.85
C ARG A 413 -9.50 4.34 -6.06
N GLU A 414 -10.55 5.03 -5.64
CA GLU A 414 -10.43 6.18 -4.73
C GLU A 414 -9.92 5.75 -3.34
N ILE A 415 -10.42 4.63 -2.82
CA ILE A 415 -9.99 4.07 -1.52
C ILE A 415 -8.53 3.61 -1.59
N GLU A 416 -8.15 2.85 -2.62
CA GLU A 416 -6.75 2.45 -2.84
C GLU A 416 -5.82 3.67 -2.84
N THR A 417 -6.18 4.70 -3.58
CA THR A 417 -5.39 5.94 -3.65
C THR A 417 -5.25 6.62 -2.29
N THR A 418 -6.31 6.60 -1.48
CA THR A 418 -6.28 7.13 -0.11
C THR A 418 -5.36 6.30 0.79
N ILE A 419 -5.45 4.95 0.73
CA ILE A 419 -4.59 4.04 1.49
C ILE A 419 -3.12 4.22 1.10
N TYR A 420 -2.80 4.29 -0.19
CA TYR A 420 -1.44 4.52 -0.66
C TYR A 420 -0.90 5.87 -0.18
N GLY A 421 -1.75 6.91 -0.13
CA GLY A 421 -1.40 8.20 0.48
C GLY A 421 -1.07 8.10 1.97
N ILE A 422 -1.81 7.28 2.73
CA ILE A 422 -1.52 6.99 4.14
C ILE A 422 -0.18 6.27 4.28
N LYS A 423 0.04 5.20 3.49
CA LYS A 423 1.31 4.45 3.48
C LYS A 423 2.51 5.35 3.17
N SER A 424 2.37 6.27 2.20
CA SER A 424 3.42 7.24 1.87
C SER A 424 3.87 8.09 3.05
N ILE A 425 2.95 8.47 3.94
CA ILE A 425 3.25 9.23 5.14
C ILE A 425 3.92 8.34 6.19
N ILE A 426 3.40 7.14 6.43
CA ILE A 426 3.97 6.18 7.41
C ILE A 426 5.43 5.83 7.04
N TYR A 427 5.72 5.57 5.77
CA TYR A 427 7.08 5.23 5.33
C TYR A 427 8.04 6.43 5.29
N SER A 428 7.55 7.65 5.56
CA SER A 428 8.43 8.83 5.70
C SER A 428 9.12 8.91 7.08
N TYR A 429 8.61 8.18 8.07
CA TYR A 429 9.25 8.03 9.38
C TYR A 429 10.52 7.21 9.20
N ARG A 430 11.68 7.83 9.46
CA ARG A 430 12.97 7.21 9.14
C ARG A 430 13.53 6.32 10.23
N ASN A 431 13.00 6.44 11.44
CA ASN A 431 13.25 5.51 12.53
C ASN A 431 12.26 4.33 12.44
N LEU A 432 12.76 3.10 12.45
CA LEU A 432 11.90 1.92 12.28
C LEU A 432 10.90 1.73 13.43
N ASP A 433 11.31 1.99 14.68
CA ASP A 433 10.44 1.84 15.84
C ASP A 433 9.34 2.91 15.87
N ASP A 434 9.63 4.12 15.37
CA ASP A 434 8.64 5.19 15.20
C ASP A 434 7.68 4.88 14.06
N LEU A 435 8.20 4.42 12.92
CA LEU A 435 7.41 3.96 11.79
C LEU A 435 6.45 2.85 12.22
N GLU A 436 6.92 1.86 12.97
CA GLU A 436 6.09 0.77 13.47
C GLU A 436 5.03 1.22 14.45
N PHE A 437 5.38 2.12 15.37
CA PHE A 437 4.45 2.67 16.32
C PHE A 437 3.33 3.44 15.62
N VAL A 438 3.69 4.35 14.70
CA VAL A 438 2.74 5.09 13.86
C VAL A 438 1.88 4.14 13.04
N ASN A 439 2.51 3.15 12.41
CA ASN A 439 1.80 2.13 11.63
C ASN A 439 0.77 1.37 12.49
N SER A 440 1.17 0.92 13.68
CA SER A 440 0.28 0.19 14.59
C SER A 440 -0.96 1.01 14.99
N ALA A 441 -0.77 2.31 15.25
CA ALA A 441 -1.88 3.21 15.55
C ALA A 441 -2.80 3.40 14.33
N ILE A 442 -2.24 3.72 13.16
CA ILE A 442 -3.00 4.12 11.97
C ILE A 442 -3.63 2.93 11.26
N CYS A 443 -2.89 1.84 11.10
CA CYS A 443 -3.35 0.66 10.36
C CYS A 443 -4.57 0.03 11.04
N HIS A 444 -4.66 0.11 12.36
CA HIS A 444 -5.80 -0.36 13.12
C HIS A 444 -7.11 0.37 12.78
N PHE A 445 -7.07 1.71 12.69
CA PHE A 445 -8.21 2.51 12.23
C PHE A 445 -8.64 2.11 10.82
N ALA A 446 -7.68 1.88 9.92
CA ALA A 446 -7.95 1.48 8.54
C ALA A 446 -8.61 0.09 8.49
N ALA A 447 -8.04 -0.90 9.19
CA ALA A 447 -8.54 -2.27 9.21
C ALA A 447 -9.99 -2.34 9.74
N ARG A 448 -10.28 -1.74 10.90
CA ARG A 448 -11.64 -1.66 11.46
C ARG A 448 -12.65 -1.05 10.50
N THR A 449 -12.24 0.04 9.86
CA THR A 449 -13.12 0.78 8.95
C THR A 449 -13.51 -0.06 7.74
N ILE A 450 -12.58 -0.85 7.20
CA ILE A 450 -12.79 -1.71 6.02
C ILE A 450 -13.70 -2.91 6.35
N MET A 451 -13.77 -3.34 7.62
CA MET A 451 -14.68 -4.41 8.03
C MET A 451 -16.16 -3.99 7.90
N SER A 452 -16.99 -4.92 7.43
CA SER A 452 -18.41 -4.67 7.14
C SER A 452 -19.19 -4.25 8.40
N ARG A 453 -20.05 -3.23 8.26
CA ARG A 453 -20.99 -2.85 9.32
C ARG A 453 -22.03 -3.93 9.60
N ASP A 454 -22.50 -4.64 8.58
CA ASP A 454 -23.48 -5.71 8.76
C ASP A 454 -22.93 -6.86 9.58
N LEU A 455 -21.66 -7.20 9.34
CA LEU A 455 -20.96 -8.20 10.13
C LEU A 455 -20.85 -7.74 11.59
N ALA A 456 -20.43 -6.50 11.83
CA ALA A 456 -20.36 -5.92 13.17
C ALA A 456 -21.72 -5.90 13.87
N MET A 457 -22.80 -5.54 13.15
CA MET A 457 -24.17 -5.56 13.66
C MET A 457 -24.63 -6.98 14.02
N SER A 458 -24.34 -7.97 13.17
CA SER A 458 -24.65 -9.38 13.43
C SER A 458 -24.00 -9.87 14.73
N ILE A 459 -22.74 -9.52 14.95
CA ILE A 459 -22.03 -9.81 16.20
C ILE A 459 -22.67 -9.07 17.38
N GLY A 460 -23.04 -7.80 17.20
CA GLY A 460 -23.74 -7.04 18.22
C GLY A 460 -25.06 -7.67 18.67
N TYR A 461 -25.84 -8.24 17.73
CA TYR A 461 -27.05 -8.99 18.07
C TYR A 461 -26.74 -10.25 18.87
N ARG A 462 -25.76 -11.06 18.44
CA ARG A 462 -25.33 -12.25 19.18
C ARG A 462 -24.81 -11.90 20.58
N PHE A 463 -24.05 -10.82 20.70
CA PHE A 463 -23.53 -10.32 21.96
C PHE A 463 -24.67 -9.90 22.90
N ALA A 464 -25.69 -9.21 22.40
CA ALA A 464 -26.87 -8.86 23.19
C ALA A 464 -27.60 -10.10 23.71
N GLU A 465 -27.73 -11.16 22.90
CA GLU A 465 -28.32 -12.44 23.33
C GLU A 465 -27.51 -13.09 24.47
N LYS A 466 -26.17 -13.04 24.39
CA LYS A 466 -25.28 -13.53 25.45
C LYS A 466 -25.43 -12.75 26.76
N VAL A 467 -25.58 -11.43 26.69
CA VAL A 467 -25.90 -10.61 27.87
C VAL A 467 -27.24 -11.05 28.46
N VAL A 468 -28.30 -11.15 27.65
CA VAL A 468 -29.63 -11.55 28.10
C VAL A 468 -29.63 -12.95 28.73
N TYR A 469 -28.87 -13.88 28.16
CA TYR A 469 -28.73 -15.22 28.71
C TYR A 469 -28.28 -15.20 30.17
N ASN A 470 -27.33 -14.31 30.50
CA ASN A 470 -26.75 -14.13 31.84
C ASN A 470 -27.57 -13.22 32.80
N LEU A 471 -28.62 -12.56 32.30
CA LEU A 471 -29.52 -11.77 33.14
C LEU A 471 -30.45 -12.63 34.01
N LYS A 472 -30.97 -12.01 35.07
CA LYS A 472 -31.92 -12.60 36.02
C LYS A 472 -33.21 -11.78 36.10
N GLY A 473 -34.24 -12.37 36.71
CA GLY A 473 -35.44 -11.65 37.14
C GLY A 473 -36.22 -10.93 36.02
N LYS A 474 -36.56 -9.65 36.26
CA LYS A 474 -37.30 -8.79 35.32
C LYS A 474 -36.43 -8.41 34.12
N ALA A 475 -35.17 -8.06 34.36
CA ALA A 475 -34.23 -7.62 33.32
C ALA A 475 -34.09 -8.66 32.19
N LYS A 476 -33.97 -9.95 32.53
CA LYS A 476 -33.89 -11.04 31.53
C LYS A 476 -35.03 -11.06 30.51
N ARG A 477 -36.23 -10.66 30.93
CA ARG A 477 -37.46 -10.77 30.12
C ARG A 477 -37.79 -9.51 29.34
N MET A 478 -37.28 -8.37 29.76
CA MET A 478 -37.76 -7.06 29.29
C MET A 478 -36.67 -6.16 28.74
N ILE A 479 -35.38 -6.46 29.00
CA ILE A 479 -34.32 -5.55 28.58
C ILE A 479 -34.23 -5.47 27.06
N ASN A 480 -34.06 -4.27 26.54
CA ASN A 480 -33.81 -3.98 25.13
C ASN A 480 -32.43 -3.33 24.98
N PHE A 481 -31.79 -3.59 23.85
CA PHE A 481 -30.49 -2.99 23.51
C PHE A 481 -30.69 -1.94 22.45
N HIS A 482 -30.22 -0.73 22.74
CA HIS A 482 -30.31 0.40 21.84
C HIS A 482 -28.92 0.96 21.54
N MET A 483 -28.64 1.12 20.25
CA MET A 483 -27.43 1.75 19.75
C MET A 483 -27.86 2.98 18.95
N TRP A 484 -27.64 4.17 19.50
CA TRP A 484 -27.90 5.41 18.80
C TRP A 484 -26.97 5.54 17.58
N PRO A 485 -27.40 6.21 16.49
CA PRO A 485 -26.50 6.63 15.42
C PRO A 485 -25.29 7.43 15.93
N GLU A 486 -25.48 8.17 17.04
CA GLU A 486 -24.47 8.95 17.75
C GLU A 486 -23.63 8.13 18.74
N GLY A 487 -23.97 6.86 18.98
CA GLY A 487 -23.20 5.95 19.82
C GLY A 487 -21.81 5.76 19.24
N VAL A 488 -20.82 6.46 19.80
CA VAL A 488 -19.52 6.65 19.17
C VAL A 488 -18.75 5.31 19.21
N ASN A 489 -18.52 4.74 18.03
CA ASN A 489 -17.64 3.59 17.77
C ASN A 489 -18.07 2.22 18.34
N VAL A 490 -19.31 2.02 18.76
CA VAL A 490 -19.77 0.72 19.33
C VAL A 490 -19.65 -0.42 18.30
N LEU A 491 -19.83 -0.13 17.01
CA LEU A 491 -19.57 -1.11 15.95
C LEU A 491 -18.10 -1.55 15.89
N ASP A 492 -17.17 -0.68 16.30
CA ASP A 492 -15.76 -1.05 16.38
C ASP A 492 -15.52 -2.06 17.50
N MET A 493 -16.23 -1.96 18.62
CA MET A 493 -16.19 -2.97 19.67
C MET A 493 -16.53 -4.37 19.14
N PHE A 494 -17.61 -4.49 18.37
CA PHE A 494 -18.00 -5.78 17.81
C PHE A 494 -17.00 -6.30 16.77
N ARG A 495 -16.28 -5.41 16.09
CA ARG A 495 -15.17 -5.78 15.21
C ARG A 495 -13.97 -6.30 16.01
N GLU A 496 -13.73 -5.77 17.21
CA GLU A 496 -12.67 -6.28 18.09
C GLU A 496 -12.90 -7.71 18.55
N PHE A 497 -14.15 -8.12 18.75
CA PHE A 497 -14.46 -9.51 19.11
C PHE A 497 -14.08 -10.52 18.01
N LEU A 498 -13.95 -10.08 16.75
CA LEU A 498 -13.50 -10.96 15.65
C LEU A 498 -12.00 -11.21 15.65
N VAL A 499 -11.22 -10.30 16.23
CA VAL A 499 -9.76 -10.40 16.24
C VAL A 499 -9.23 -11.00 17.54
N ASP A 500 -10.05 -11.03 18.59
CA ASP A 500 -9.69 -11.61 19.88
C ASP A 500 -9.50 -13.14 19.80
N ARG A 501 -8.45 -13.64 20.46
CA ARG A 501 -8.15 -15.09 20.52
C ARG A 501 -8.56 -15.75 21.83
N ARG A 502 -9.17 -15.04 22.77
CA ARG A 502 -9.43 -15.49 24.15
C ARG A 502 -10.91 -15.52 24.53
N ASP A 503 -11.80 -15.33 23.55
CA ASP A 503 -13.25 -15.31 23.76
C ASP A 503 -13.71 -14.21 24.74
N ILE A 504 -13.08 -13.03 24.64
CA ILE A 504 -13.40 -11.88 25.49
C ILE A 504 -14.88 -11.45 25.39
N GLU A 505 -15.54 -11.76 24.27
CA GLU A 505 -16.96 -11.50 24.03
C GLU A 505 -17.84 -12.05 25.16
N ASP A 506 -17.60 -13.29 25.60
CA ASP A 506 -18.39 -13.94 26.66
C ASP A 506 -18.14 -13.30 28.03
N CYS A 507 -16.87 -13.03 28.35
CA CYS A 507 -16.48 -12.37 29.60
C CYS A 507 -17.15 -11.00 29.77
N ILE A 508 -17.16 -10.19 28.70
CA ILE A 508 -17.79 -8.87 28.72
C ILE A 508 -19.31 -8.99 28.84
N ALA A 509 -19.91 -9.97 28.15
CA ALA A 509 -21.36 -10.17 28.23
C ALA A 509 -21.82 -10.54 29.65
N GLU A 510 -21.06 -11.42 30.33
CA GLU A 510 -21.30 -11.78 31.72
C GLU A 510 -21.14 -10.59 32.67
N GLU A 511 -20.10 -9.78 32.48
CA GLU A 511 -19.82 -8.62 33.31
C GLU A 511 -20.91 -7.53 33.16
N ILE A 512 -21.34 -7.23 31.93
CA ILE A 512 -22.48 -6.33 31.69
C ILE A 512 -23.74 -6.86 32.39
N ALA A 513 -24.02 -8.16 32.24
CA ALA A 513 -25.18 -8.78 32.87
C ALA A 513 -25.12 -8.71 34.40
N ARG A 514 -23.93 -8.90 35.00
CA ARG A 514 -23.70 -8.74 36.44
C ARG A 514 -24.04 -7.33 36.90
N GLN A 515 -23.50 -6.29 36.24
CA GLN A 515 -23.77 -4.90 36.61
C GLN A 515 -25.26 -4.53 36.49
N ILE A 516 -25.94 -5.04 35.45
CA ILE A 516 -27.39 -4.85 35.28
C ILE A 516 -28.16 -5.56 36.40
N ASN A 517 -27.86 -6.82 36.68
CA ASN A 517 -28.54 -7.57 37.73
C ASN A 517 -28.39 -6.88 39.10
N GLU A 518 -27.19 -6.44 39.44
CA GLU A 518 -26.93 -5.68 40.68
C GLU A 518 -27.70 -4.35 40.72
N PHE A 519 -27.88 -3.70 39.58
CA PHE A 519 -28.69 -2.48 39.53
C PHE A 519 -30.17 -2.78 39.72
N TYR A 520 -30.69 -3.84 39.10
CA TYR A 520 -32.09 -4.26 39.24
C TYR A 520 -32.43 -4.87 40.62
N GLU A 521 -31.45 -5.42 41.33
CA GLU A 521 -31.62 -5.94 42.70
C GLU A 521 -31.64 -4.83 43.76
N LYS A 522 -31.10 -3.64 43.45
CA LYS A 522 -31.18 -2.47 44.34
C LYS A 522 -32.58 -1.89 44.33
N ASP A 523 -33.20 -1.93 45.51
CA ASP A 523 -34.48 -1.29 45.82
C ASP A 523 -34.24 0.16 46.24
N ASP A 524 -33.85 1.00 45.27
CA ASP A 524 -33.66 2.45 45.40
C ASP A 524 -34.49 3.20 44.34
N ASP A 525 -34.76 4.49 44.60
CA ASP A 525 -35.49 5.36 43.66
C ASP A 525 -34.67 5.71 42.39
N VAL A 526 -33.48 5.09 42.20
CA VAL A 526 -32.61 5.36 41.07
C VAL A 526 -33.12 4.60 39.83
N ILE A 527 -33.70 5.36 38.91
CA ILE A 527 -34.31 4.82 37.69
C ILE A 527 -33.32 4.59 36.54
N GLY A 528 -32.14 5.23 36.55
CA GLY A 528 -31.14 5.06 35.50
C GLY A 528 -29.71 5.24 35.98
N ARG A 529 -28.76 4.54 35.32
CA ARG A 529 -27.37 4.49 35.75
C ARG A 529 -26.40 4.33 34.57
N GLY A 530 -25.37 5.18 34.53
CA GLY A 530 -24.20 5.00 33.67
C GLY A 530 -23.28 3.92 34.23
N MET A 531 -22.77 3.08 33.34
CA MET A 531 -21.96 1.90 33.65
C MET A 531 -20.73 1.85 32.74
N ARG A 532 -19.71 1.12 33.20
CA ARG A 532 -18.37 1.07 32.62
C ARG A 532 -17.87 -0.37 32.61
N VAL A 533 -17.31 -0.80 31.48
CA VAL A 533 -16.56 -2.06 31.39
C VAL A 533 -15.24 -1.80 30.67
N ASP A 534 -14.16 -2.17 31.32
CA ASP A 534 -12.81 -2.17 30.77
C ASP A 534 -12.41 -3.60 30.42
N PHE A 535 -11.75 -3.80 29.29
CA PHE A 535 -11.34 -5.13 28.85
C PHE A 535 -10.16 -5.08 27.88
N GLU A 536 -9.51 -6.23 27.74
CA GLU A 536 -8.33 -6.44 26.91
C GLU A 536 -8.67 -7.33 25.71
N VAL A 537 -8.24 -6.94 24.52
CA VAL A 537 -8.37 -7.75 23.29
C VAL A 537 -7.00 -8.23 22.85
N TYR A 538 -6.86 -9.54 22.70
CA TYR A 538 -5.60 -10.20 22.33
C TYR A 538 -5.62 -10.60 20.86
N VAL A 539 -5.01 -9.78 20.01
CA VAL A 539 -4.83 -10.08 18.57
C VAL A 539 -3.76 -11.16 18.39
N SER A 540 -2.78 -11.21 19.28
CA SER A 540 -1.78 -12.28 19.37
C SER A 540 -1.26 -12.43 20.81
N GLU A 541 -0.43 -13.46 21.06
CA GLU A 541 0.21 -13.63 22.38
C GLU A 541 1.05 -12.42 22.82
N LYS A 542 1.57 -11.65 21.86
CA LYS A 542 2.43 -10.48 22.10
C LYS A 542 1.71 -9.15 21.93
N TYR A 543 0.45 -9.17 21.50
CA TYR A 543 -0.26 -7.97 21.08
C TYR A 543 -1.64 -7.91 21.74
N CYS A 544 -1.75 -6.99 22.69
CA CYS A 544 -2.93 -6.71 23.48
C CYS A 544 -3.28 -5.22 23.34
N ARG A 545 -4.58 -4.89 23.33
CA ARG A 545 -5.08 -3.52 23.38
C ARG A 545 -6.16 -3.41 24.45
N ASP A 546 -6.13 -2.28 25.15
CA ASP A 546 -7.07 -1.97 26.22
C ASP A 546 -8.25 -1.19 25.65
N PHE A 547 -9.45 -1.55 26.10
CA PHE A 547 -10.69 -0.95 25.66
C PHE A 547 -11.59 -0.60 26.81
N LEU A 548 -12.41 0.42 26.56
CA LEU A 548 -13.39 0.95 27.48
C LEU A 548 -14.74 1.05 26.75
N LEU A 549 -15.75 0.38 27.30
CA LEU A 549 -17.15 0.55 26.95
C LEU A 549 -17.89 1.34 28.05
N ILE A 550 -18.61 2.38 27.63
CA ILE A 550 -19.55 3.13 28.47
C ILE A 550 -20.97 2.91 27.94
N TYR A 551 -21.89 2.57 28.84
CA TYR A 551 -23.30 2.37 28.52
C TYR A 551 -24.21 2.88 29.65
N PHE A 552 -25.49 3.05 29.36
CA PHE A 552 -26.49 3.52 30.30
C PHE A 552 -27.65 2.54 30.38
N VAL A 553 -28.13 2.25 31.59
CA VAL A 553 -29.28 1.37 31.81
C VAL A 553 -30.40 2.18 32.43
N ASP A 554 -31.59 2.09 31.85
CA ASP A 554 -32.82 2.73 32.33
C ASP A 554 -33.85 1.66 32.72
N LYS A 555 -34.20 1.59 34.02
CA LYS A 555 -35.19 0.65 34.58
C LYS A 555 -36.62 0.99 34.16
N SER A 556 -36.90 2.25 33.80
CA SER A 556 -38.25 2.70 33.45
C SER A 556 -38.66 2.21 32.06
N THR A 557 -37.69 2.18 31.14
CA THR A 557 -37.86 1.71 29.76
C THR A 557 -37.28 0.31 29.54
N ASP A 558 -36.67 -0.28 30.57
CA ASP A 558 -35.92 -1.54 30.50
C ASP A 558 -34.96 -1.53 29.30
N THR A 559 -34.15 -0.46 29.17
CA THR A 559 -33.28 -0.28 28.00
C THR A 559 -31.82 -0.08 28.41
N LEU A 560 -30.92 -0.84 27.77
CA LEU A 560 -29.49 -0.56 27.73
C LEU A 560 -29.19 0.27 26.48
N THR A 561 -28.60 1.43 26.69
CA THR A 561 -28.12 2.31 25.64
C THR A 561 -26.60 2.32 25.61
N TYR A 562 -25.99 1.89 24.51
CA TYR A 562 -24.55 2.05 24.32
C TYR A 562 -24.22 3.54 24.11
N GLN A 563 -23.23 4.05 24.86
CA GLN A 563 -22.85 5.47 24.79
C GLN A 563 -21.56 5.65 23.99
N GLN A 564 -20.46 5.05 24.45
CA GLN A 564 -19.13 5.28 23.87
C GLN A 564 -18.26 4.03 23.97
N PHE A 565 -17.43 3.84 22.94
CA PHE A 565 -16.37 2.84 22.92
C PHE A 565 -15.03 3.51 22.56
N TYR A 566 -14.00 3.28 23.38
CA TYR A 566 -12.68 3.85 23.22
C TYR A 566 -11.58 2.80 23.35
N GLU A 567 -10.54 2.95 22.53
CA GLU A 567 -9.24 2.38 22.83
C GLU A 567 -8.56 3.22 23.90
N VAL A 568 -8.05 2.57 24.94
CA VAL A 568 -7.29 3.20 26.00
C VAL A 568 -5.82 2.92 25.71
N CYS A 569 -4.99 3.97 25.73
CA CYS A 569 -3.55 3.84 25.59
C CYS A 569 -2.85 4.43 26.82
N PRO A 570 -1.66 3.91 27.19
CA PRO A 570 -0.85 4.49 28.25
C PRO A 570 -0.47 5.94 27.95
N ASP A 571 -0.34 6.78 28.98
CA ASP A 571 0.11 8.18 28.83
C ASP A 571 1.42 8.31 28.03
N ALA A 572 2.34 7.35 28.21
CA ALA A 572 3.60 7.32 27.48
C ALA A 572 3.39 7.17 25.95
N ASP A 573 2.44 6.33 25.54
CA ASP A 573 2.10 6.15 24.12
C ASP A 573 1.34 7.37 23.59
N ALA A 574 0.45 7.97 24.39
CA ALA A 574 -0.24 9.21 24.05
C ALA A 574 0.76 10.37 23.81
N GLU A 575 1.76 10.52 24.69
CA GLU A 575 2.83 11.52 24.52
C GLU A 575 3.72 11.20 23.31
N ARG A 576 4.03 9.92 23.06
CA ARG A 576 4.78 9.50 21.86
C ARG A 576 4.00 9.78 20.57
N MET A 577 2.69 9.55 20.56
CA MET A 577 1.81 9.93 19.45
C MET A 577 1.89 11.44 19.21
N LYS A 578 1.80 12.27 20.26
CA LYS A 578 1.94 13.73 20.13
C LYS A 578 3.31 14.14 19.59
N SER A 579 4.42 13.57 20.07
CA SER A 579 5.75 13.93 19.59
C SER A 579 5.99 13.58 18.12
N LEU A 580 5.31 12.53 17.65
CA LEU A 580 5.32 12.08 16.26
C LEU A 580 4.28 12.80 15.38
N GLY A 581 3.54 13.79 15.91
CA GLY A 581 2.57 14.58 15.14
C GLY A 581 1.21 13.88 14.95
N LEU A 582 0.86 12.93 15.81
CA LEU A 582 -0.42 12.23 15.83
C LEU A 582 -1.38 12.77 16.91
N GLU A 583 -1.21 14.01 17.40
CA GLU A 583 -2.03 14.52 18.50
C GLU A 583 -3.53 14.54 18.19
N GLN A 584 -3.90 14.67 16.90
CA GLN A 584 -5.30 14.67 16.47
C GLN A 584 -5.99 13.30 16.56
N PHE A 585 -5.23 12.24 16.85
CA PHE A 585 -5.71 10.87 17.08
C PHE A 585 -5.82 10.54 18.57
N VAL A 586 -5.29 11.40 19.44
CA VAL A 586 -5.34 11.23 20.89
C VAL A 586 -6.39 12.19 21.45
N LYS A 587 -7.28 11.67 22.31
CA LYS A 587 -8.16 12.50 23.11
C LYS A 587 -7.66 12.47 24.54
N THR A 588 -7.11 13.58 25.02
CA THR A 588 -6.80 13.76 26.44
C THR A 588 -8.05 14.23 27.18
N GLU A 589 -8.22 13.77 28.42
CA GLU A 589 -9.30 14.24 29.32
C GLU A 589 -9.22 15.74 29.62
#